data_AF-A0AAW3JN40-F1
#
_entry.id   AF-A0AAW3JN40-F1
#
_cell.length_a   1.000
_cell.length_b   1.000
_cell.length_c   1.000
_cell.angle_alpha   90.00
_cell.angle_beta   90.00
_cell.angle_gamma   90.00
#
_symmetry.space_group_name_H-M   'P 1'
#
loop_
_entity.id
_entity.type
_entity.pdbx_description
1 polymer ?
#
loop_
_entity_poly.entity_id
_entity_poly.type
_entity_poly.pdbx_seq_one_letter_code
_entity_poly.pdbx_strand_id
1 'polypeptide(L)'
;MKKKLLSKLLVCTLALQSAFASTVSMPANTKKASAALTGKSPFTSSTYTHNDNFSGYNIYHGIDVSKYNNNNGTIDWNKVKKAGVDFVIVRVGYRGYGKSGTLCTDPFYKTNIEGALAAGIKVGVYYFTEALTTAEAKEEAKFCIDKIKDYDITLPVAIDYEYPTDGSKPVGRMYDAKLSKSAATANVKAFCAAVKDAGYTPLVYANKSDFSSLIDGASIGKSYKVWLANYTTKTTYANKYEYWQYTSSGKVNGITGKVDCNFWYTKSKLDDTSSTPAPAATNTPKPTASPTVKPTAKPTAKPTVKPTVKPTAKPTAKPTAKPTAKATAKPTVKPTAKPAGTKMTAPKNFRAVSGTKAITLKWTKSSNAAGYQIFRKNFYDGSYKNVKIISNVNTTTYKDTKVTNGHEYYYKIRSINKTASDTTYSNYASLTASASKSRAGITQAKHKLLKKPSAQSDAFRTIPKNSIVEYLGKTVYKNNTTFIHVNYYIKGKKNSVYLPADAKLKYYKGGTAKQAAKLYNNLSSLTKPKVKIPKGSYLAVLKTQKAGKVKFYKVRYSDTKKSYVGYVNAKYVK
;
A
#
# COMPACT_ATOMS: atom_id res chain seq x y z
N MET A 1 -56.16 -63.19 13.81
CA MET A 1 -55.40 -64.21 13.05
C MET A 1 -54.00 -63.64 12.82
N LYS A 2 -52.83 -64.15 13.26
CA LYS A 2 -52.32 -65.30 14.04
C LYS A 2 -51.30 -64.68 15.05
N LYS A 3 -51.44 -64.83 16.38
CA LYS A 3 -50.82 -65.84 17.29
C LYS A 3 -49.28 -65.87 17.21
N LYS A 4 -48.46 -65.98 18.27
CA LYS A 4 -48.59 -66.03 19.75
C LYS A 4 -47.16 -66.24 20.34
N LEU A 5 -46.93 -65.72 21.55
CA LEU A 5 -46.25 -66.31 22.72
C LEU A 5 -44.87 -67.04 22.67
N LEU A 6 -43.98 -66.55 23.53
CA LEU A 6 -43.30 -67.18 24.69
C LEU A 6 -42.72 -68.63 24.65
N SER A 7 -41.42 -68.68 25.01
CA SER A 7 -40.81 -69.36 26.19
C SER A 7 -40.20 -70.79 26.12
N LYS A 8 -38.97 -70.87 26.70
CA LYS A 8 -38.35 -71.89 27.61
C LYS A 8 -37.93 -73.28 27.08
N LEU A 9 -36.64 -73.62 27.27
CA LEU A 9 -36.08 -74.76 28.08
C LEU A 9 -34.53 -74.78 27.95
N LEU A 10 -33.70 -74.61 29.00
CA LEU A 10 -33.23 -75.53 30.07
C LEU A 10 -32.14 -76.55 29.60
N VAL A 11 -30.84 -76.26 29.81
CA VAL A 11 -29.86 -76.77 30.82
C VAL A 11 -29.23 -78.15 30.54
N CYS A 12 -27.88 -78.18 30.53
CA CYS A 12 -26.91 -79.20 31.03
C CYS A 12 -25.54 -78.92 30.35
N THR A 13 -24.34 -78.96 30.92
CA THR A 13 -23.80 -79.39 32.24
C THR A 13 -22.36 -78.85 32.36
N LEU A 14 -21.85 -78.83 33.60
CA LEU A 14 -20.55 -78.33 34.08
C LEU A 14 -19.29 -78.87 33.37
N ALA A 15 -18.26 -78.02 33.30
CA ALA A 15 -16.88 -78.43 33.58
C ALA A 15 -16.11 -77.29 34.30
N LEU A 16 -15.64 -77.62 35.49
CA LEU A 16 -14.77 -76.84 36.37
C LEU A 16 -13.31 -77.00 35.89
N GLN A 17 -12.56 -75.91 35.73
CA GLN A 17 -11.29 -75.67 36.43
C GLN A 17 -10.47 -74.54 35.78
N SER A 18 -10.01 -73.70 36.70
CA SER A 18 -9.10 -72.57 36.59
C SER A 18 -7.69 -72.96 36.15
N ALA A 19 -7.09 -72.16 35.25
CA ALA A 19 -5.83 -71.43 35.45
C ALA A 19 -5.14 -71.19 34.09
N PHE A 20 -5.12 -69.94 33.63
CA PHE A 20 -3.90 -69.14 33.53
C PHE A 20 -4.25 -67.77 32.95
N ALA A 21 -3.87 -66.74 33.70
CA ALA A 21 -4.02 -65.35 33.31
C ALA A 21 -3.23 -65.07 32.02
N SER A 22 -3.91 -64.54 31.01
CA SER A 22 -3.29 -63.65 30.04
C SER A 22 -4.23 -62.46 29.87
N THR A 23 -3.82 -61.36 30.46
CA THR A 23 -4.46 -60.06 30.40
C THR A 23 -4.51 -59.57 28.94
N VAL A 24 -5.65 -59.71 28.28
CA VAL A 24 -5.98 -58.83 27.16
C VAL A 24 -6.83 -57.70 27.73
N SER A 25 -6.13 -56.65 28.17
CA SER A 25 -6.72 -55.33 28.40
C SER A 25 -7.31 -54.86 27.07
N MET A 26 -8.63 -55.00 26.90
CA MET A 26 -9.34 -54.24 25.88
C MET A 26 -9.27 -52.76 26.27
N PRO A 27 -8.63 -51.88 25.47
CA PRO A 27 -8.66 -50.47 25.78
C PRO A 27 -10.10 -50.00 25.59
N ALA A 28 -10.73 -49.59 26.70
CA ALA A 28 -11.93 -48.78 26.65
C ALA A 28 -11.59 -47.51 25.85
N ASN A 29 -11.91 -47.52 24.56
CA ASN A 29 -11.75 -46.36 23.70
C ASN A 29 -12.91 -45.40 23.96
N THR A 30 -12.99 -44.88 25.18
CA THR A 30 -13.73 -43.65 25.45
C THR A 30 -12.94 -42.52 24.81
N LYS A 31 -13.14 -42.30 23.51
CA LYS A 31 -12.84 -41.00 22.90
C LYS A 31 -13.67 -39.97 23.66
N LYS A 32 -13.06 -39.32 24.67
CA LYS A 32 -13.57 -38.07 25.24
C LYS A 32 -13.92 -37.18 24.05
N ALA A 33 -15.20 -36.86 23.91
CA ALA A 33 -15.62 -35.82 22.98
C ALA A 33 -14.85 -34.55 23.36
N SER A 34 -13.88 -34.18 22.52
CA SER A 34 -13.23 -32.87 22.57
C SER A 34 -14.34 -31.83 22.58
N ALA A 35 -14.43 -30.99 23.62
CA ALA A 35 -15.34 -29.86 23.60
C ALA A 35 -14.99 -29.02 22.36
N ALA A 36 -15.96 -28.85 21.45
CA ALA A 36 -15.69 -28.23 20.17
C ALA A 36 -15.08 -26.83 20.35
N LEU A 37 -13.92 -26.59 19.72
CA LEU A 37 -13.24 -25.29 19.75
C LEU A 37 -14.13 -24.27 19.02
N THR A 38 -14.84 -23.42 19.77
CA THR A 38 -15.79 -22.44 19.21
C THR A 38 -15.31 -21.01 19.43
N GLY A 39 -15.60 -20.14 18.47
CA GLY A 39 -15.21 -18.73 18.51
C GLY A 39 -16.19 -17.83 17.77
N LYS A 40 -16.42 -16.62 18.29
CA LYS A 40 -17.18 -15.59 17.58
C LYS A 40 -16.25 -14.81 16.67
N SER A 41 -16.73 -14.51 15.46
CA SER A 41 -16.06 -13.53 14.62
C SER A 41 -16.40 -12.11 15.06
N PRO A 42 -15.45 -11.16 15.08
CA PRO A 42 -15.76 -9.74 15.24
C PRO A 42 -16.48 -9.13 14.02
N PHE A 43 -16.58 -9.85 12.90
CA PHE A 43 -17.07 -9.33 11.62
C PHE A 43 -18.45 -9.90 11.22
N THR A 44 -18.97 -10.85 12.00
CA THR A 44 -20.29 -11.47 11.79
C THR A 44 -20.99 -11.70 13.14
N SER A 45 -22.29 -12.00 13.11
CA SER A 45 -23.05 -12.40 14.30
C SER A 45 -22.95 -13.90 14.63
N SER A 46 -22.26 -14.67 13.79
CA SER A 46 -22.23 -16.13 13.88
C SER A 46 -21.16 -16.61 14.86
N THR A 47 -21.41 -17.77 15.45
CA THR A 47 -20.40 -18.55 16.17
C THR A 47 -19.88 -19.64 15.24
N TYR A 48 -18.55 -19.78 15.18
CA TYR A 48 -17.86 -20.73 14.32
C TYR A 48 -17.33 -21.88 15.17
N THR A 49 -17.43 -23.09 14.65
CA THR A 49 -16.83 -24.29 15.21
C THR A 49 -15.59 -24.65 14.40
N HIS A 50 -14.44 -24.60 15.04
CA HIS A 50 -13.14 -24.94 14.47
C HIS A 50 -12.89 -26.45 14.55
N ASN A 51 -12.08 -26.97 13.63
CA ASN A 51 -11.71 -28.38 13.63
C ASN A 51 -10.81 -28.71 14.83
N ASP A 52 -11.02 -29.87 15.47
CA ASP A 52 -10.26 -30.31 16.64
C ASP A 52 -8.75 -30.40 16.38
N ASN A 53 -8.33 -30.55 15.11
CA ASN A 53 -6.93 -30.50 14.69
C ASN A 53 -6.23 -29.17 15.02
N PHE A 54 -7.00 -28.11 15.30
CA PHE A 54 -6.47 -26.80 15.73
C PHE A 54 -6.53 -26.60 17.24
N SER A 55 -6.79 -27.65 18.03
CA SER A 55 -6.64 -27.58 19.48
C SER A 55 -5.22 -27.14 19.86
N GLY A 56 -5.12 -26.10 20.69
CA GLY A 56 -3.85 -25.48 21.07
C GLY A 56 -3.21 -24.56 20.02
N TYR A 57 -3.90 -24.26 18.91
CA TYR A 57 -3.46 -23.24 17.95
C TYR A 57 -3.99 -21.86 18.36
N ASN A 58 -3.23 -20.81 18.04
CA ASN A 58 -3.75 -19.46 17.99
C ASN A 58 -4.67 -19.33 16.76
N ILE A 59 -5.81 -18.65 16.95
CA ILE A 59 -6.75 -18.32 15.89
C ILE A 59 -6.75 -16.81 15.73
N TYR A 60 -6.25 -16.34 14.59
CA TYR A 60 -6.25 -14.92 14.25
C TYR A 60 -7.37 -14.60 13.26
N HIS A 61 -7.87 -13.36 13.34
CA HIS A 61 -8.92 -12.87 12.47
C HIS A 61 -8.33 -11.99 11.38
N GLY A 62 -8.66 -12.29 10.13
CA GLY A 62 -8.15 -11.53 9.00
C GLY A 62 -9.21 -11.27 7.95
N ILE A 63 -8.79 -10.51 6.96
CA ILE A 63 -9.58 -10.17 5.78
C ILE A 63 -8.75 -10.38 4.53
N ASP A 64 -9.40 -10.43 3.38
CA ASP A 64 -8.74 -10.25 2.10
C ASP A 64 -9.38 -9.09 1.33
N VAL A 65 -8.56 -8.33 0.61
CA VAL A 65 -8.99 -7.08 -0.01
C VAL A 65 -8.40 -6.90 -1.41
N SER A 66 -9.13 -6.17 -2.23
CA SER A 66 -8.75 -5.81 -3.59
C SER A 66 -9.17 -4.38 -3.93
N LYS A 67 -9.11 -4.00 -5.22
CA LYS A 67 -9.70 -2.76 -5.71
C LYS A 67 -11.18 -2.61 -5.35
N TYR A 68 -11.93 -3.70 -5.25
CA TYR A 68 -13.38 -3.65 -5.07
C TYR A 68 -13.77 -3.06 -3.71
N ASN A 69 -13.02 -3.36 -2.66
CA ASN A 69 -13.23 -2.79 -1.32
C ASN A 69 -12.86 -1.30 -1.26
N ASN A 70 -12.24 -0.75 -2.31
CA ASN A 70 -11.88 0.66 -2.43
C ASN A 70 -12.82 1.45 -3.36
N ASN A 71 -13.77 0.79 -4.04
CA ASN A 71 -14.66 1.44 -5.01
C ASN A 71 -15.58 2.49 -4.35
N ASN A 72 -15.99 2.25 -3.10
CA ASN A 72 -16.93 3.08 -2.36
C ASN A 72 -16.25 3.88 -1.22
N GLY A 73 -14.96 4.17 -1.39
CA GLY A 73 -14.15 4.90 -0.41
C GLY A 73 -12.83 4.19 -0.14
N THR A 74 -11.81 4.94 0.25
CA THR A 74 -10.51 4.37 0.66
C THR A 74 -10.64 3.67 2.01
N ILE A 75 -9.96 2.54 2.16
CA ILE A 75 -9.92 1.78 3.42
C ILE A 75 -9.24 2.61 4.53
N ASP A 76 -9.91 2.73 5.67
CA ASP A 76 -9.34 3.30 6.90
C ASP A 76 -8.68 2.21 7.74
N TRP A 77 -7.40 1.98 7.48
CA TRP A 77 -6.63 0.89 8.09
C TRP A 77 -6.49 0.97 9.61
N ASN A 78 -6.56 2.17 10.20
CA ASN A 78 -6.53 2.31 11.65
C ASN A 78 -7.85 1.82 12.27
N LYS A 79 -8.99 2.11 11.64
CA LYS A 79 -10.28 1.56 12.05
C LYS A 79 -10.33 0.05 11.84
N VAL A 80 -9.76 -0.45 10.73
CA VAL A 80 -9.66 -1.89 10.45
C VAL A 80 -8.85 -2.60 11.54
N LYS A 81 -7.68 -2.07 11.94
CA LYS A 81 -6.91 -2.63 13.06
C LYS A 81 -7.72 -2.62 14.35
N LYS A 82 -8.38 -1.50 14.66
CA LYS A 82 -9.22 -1.35 15.86
C LYS A 82 -10.44 -2.28 15.85
N ALA A 83 -10.93 -2.68 14.68
CA ALA A 83 -12.01 -3.64 14.53
C ALA A 83 -11.60 -5.08 14.85
N GLY A 84 -10.32 -5.35 15.13
CA GLY A 84 -9.82 -6.67 15.46
C GLY A 84 -9.24 -7.44 14.27
N VAL A 85 -8.84 -6.76 13.20
CA VAL A 85 -8.12 -7.40 12.09
C VAL A 85 -6.64 -7.57 12.46
N ASP A 86 -6.20 -8.82 12.56
CA ASP A 86 -4.82 -9.22 12.84
C ASP A 86 -3.97 -9.27 11.57
N PHE A 87 -4.55 -9.76 10.48
CA PHE A 87 -3.88 -9.91 9.20
C PHE A 87 -4.76 -9.56 8.00
N VAL A 88 -4.12 -9.28 6.86
CA VAL A 88 -4.79 -9.10 5.58
C VAL A 88 -4.05 -9.81 4.45
N ILE A 89 -4.78 -10.40 3.50
CA ILE A 89 -4.25 -10.91 2.23
C ILE A 89 -4.68 -9.96 1.10
N VAL A 90 -3.74 -9.25 0.48
CA VAL A 90 -4.03 -8.19 -0.50
C VAL A 90 -3.89 -8.68 -1.94
N ARG A 91 -4.87 -8.42 -2.82
CA ARG A 91 -4.72 -8.71 -4.24
C ARG A 91 -3.64 -7.84 -4.85
N VAL A 92 -2.62 -8.46 -5.44
CA VAL A 92 -1.55 -7.76 -6.16
C VAL A 92 -1.88 -7.61 -7.65
N GLY A 93 -2.55 -8.61 -8.20
CA GLY A 93 -2.87 -8.65 -9.62
C GLY A 93 -3.71 -9.85 -9.99
N TYR A 94 -3.91 -10.00 -11.28
CA TYR A 94 -4.65 -11.09 -11.89
C TYR A 94 -4.20 -11.26 -13.34
N ARG A 95 -4.34 -12.46 -13.90
CA ARG A 95 -4.25 -12.63 -15.35
C ARG A 95 -5.62 -12.39 -15.98
N GLY A 96 -5.65 -11.65 -17.09
CA GLY A 96 -6.88 -11.27 -17.77
C GLY A 96 -7.60 -12.45 -18.43
N TYR A 97 -8.93 -12.40 -18.44
CA TYR A 97 -9.80 -13.53 -18.83
C TYR A 97 -9.85 -13.77 -20.34
N GLY A 98 -9.52 -12.76 -21.15
CA GLY A 98 -9.51 -12.88 -22.62
C GLY A 98 -8.33 -13.72 -23.12
N LYS A 99 -8.40 -14.15 -24.40
CA LYS A 99 -7.40 -15.04 -25.04
C LYS A 99 -5.94 -14.63 -24.79
N SER A 100 -5.66 -13.33 -24.79
CA SER A 100 -4.30 -12.78 -24.58
C SER A 100 -3.72 -13.03 -23.18
N GLY A 101 -4.54 -13.36 -22.18
CA GLY A 101 -4.04 -13.67 -20.83
C GLY A 101 -3.17 -12.57 -20.24
N THR A 102 -3.54 -11.29 -20.39
CA THR A 102 -2.65 -10.18 -20.01
C THR A 102 -2.48 -10.09 -18.49
N LEU A 103 -1.24 -10.01 -18.01
CA LEU A 103 -0.96 -9.77 -16.60
C LEU A 103 -1.42 -8.37 -16.19
N CYS A 104 -2.32 -8.30 -15.22
CA CYS A 104 -2.94 -7.08 -14.73
C CYS A 104 -2.53 -6.81 -13.29
N THR A 105 -2.38 -5.52 -12.96
CA THR A 105 -2.11 -5.08 -11.58
C THR A 105 -3.41 -4.66 -10.92
N ASP A 106 -3.66 -5.08 -9.68
CA ASP A 106 -4.71 -4.46 -8.89
C ASP A 106 -4.31 -3.02 -8.57
N PRO A 107 -5.08 -1.99 -8.95
CA PRO A 107 -4.64 -0.59 -8.80
C PRO A 107 -4.48 -0.14 -7.34
N PHE A 108 -5.01 -0.88 -6.36
CA PHE A 108 -4.95 -0.54 -4.94
C PHE A 108 -3.98 -1.39 -4.13
N TYR A 109 -3.31 -2.40 -4.72
CA TYR A 109 -2.41 -3.29 -3.98
C TYR A 109 -1.41 -2.52 -3.11
N LYS A 110 -0.78 -1.49 -3.68
CA LYS A 110 0.22 -0.67 -3.00
C LYS A 110 -0.39 0.10 -1.82
N THR A 111 -1.50 0.80 -2.05
CA THR A 111 -2.17 1.57 -1.00
C THR A 111 -2.65 0.67 0.13
N ASN A 112 -3.13 -0.53 -0.21
CA ASN A 112 -3.60 -1.53 0.75
C ASN A 112 -2.43 -2.10 1.57
N ILE A 113 -1.34 -2.53 0.92
CA ILE A 113 -0.13 -3.03 1.61
C ILE A 113 0.46 -1.93 2.51
N GLU A 114 0.69 -0.73 1.99
CA GLU A 114 1.29 0.36 2.75
C GLU A 114 0.41 0.77 3.94
N GLY A 115 -0.91 0.82 3.74
CA GLY A 115 -1.86 1.19 4.79
C GLY A 115 -1.97 0.14 5.89
N ALA A 116 -2.06 -1.14 5.53
CA ALA A 116 -2.11 -2.24 6.48
C ALA A 116 -0.83 -2.35 7.30
N LEU A 117 0.34 -2.30 6.65
CA LEU A 117 1.64 -2.30 7.34
C LEU A 117 1.77 -1.09 8.28
N ALA A 118 1.34 0.09 7.86
CA ALA A 118 1.37 1.29 8.70
C ALA A 118 0.47 1.17 9.95
N ALA A 119 -0.64 0.43 9.85
CA ALA A 119 -1.56 0.15 10.96
C ALA A 119 -1.10 -1.03 11.86
N GLY A 120 0.02 -1.68 11.55
CA GLY A 120 0.51 -2.84 12.30
C GLY A 120 -0.33 -4.11 12.06
N ILE A 121 -0.94 -4.24 10.88
CA ILE A 121 -1.61 -5.45 10.42
C ILE A 121 -0.60 -6.28 9.61
N LYS A 122 -0.53 -7.59 9.85
CA LYS A 122 0.36 -8.48 9.09
C LYS A 122 -0.16 -8.65 7.66
N VAL A 123 0.72 -8.66 6.68
CA VAL A 123 0.33 -8.61 5.27
C VAL A 123 0.82 -9.84 4.53
N GLY A 124 -0.13 -10.56 3.93
CA GLY A 124 0.07 -11.51 2.84
C GLY A 124 -0.50 -10.92 1.55
N VAL A 125 -0.31 -11.62 0.44
CA VAL A 125 -0.81 -11.16 -0.85
C VAL A 125 -1.37 -12.31 -1.67
N TYR A 126 -2.19 -12.01 -2.67
CA TYR A 126 -2.67 -13.02 -3.61
C TYR A 126 -2.63 -12.53 -5.06
N TYR A 127 -2.58 -13.50 -5.97
CA TYR A 127 -2.65 -13.30 -7.42
C TYR A 127 -3.72 -14.23 -8.00
N PHE A 128 -4.73 -13.65 -8.66
CA PHE A 128 -5.82 -14.41 -9.31
C PHE A 128 -5.32 -14.99 -10.64
N THR A 129 -5.34 -16.31 -10.77
CA THR A 129 -4.77 -17.00 -11.93
C THR A 129 -5.76 -17.16 -13.08
N GLU A 130 -5.25 -17.02 -14.30
CA GLU A 130 -5.86 -17.54 -15.52
C GLU A 130 -4.82 -18.33 -16.33
N ALA A 131 -3.82 -18.89 -15.65
CA ALA A 131 -2.73 -19.62 -16.26
C ALA A 131 -3.20 -20.94 -16.86
N LEU A 132 -2.93 -21.11 -18.15
CA LEU A 132 -3.20 -22.34 -18.89
C LEU A 132 -2.04 -23.33 -18.79
N THR A 133 -0.84 -22.83 -18.49
CA THR A 133 0.38 -23.64 -18.44
C THR A 133 1.22 -23.32 -17.19
N THR A 134 2.15 -24.22 -16.87
CA THR A 134 3.10 -24.02 -15.77
C THR A 134 4.03 -22.83 -16.02
N ALA A 135 4.33 -22.51 -17.28
CA ALA A 135 5.10 -21.32 -17.66
C ALA A 135 4.33 -20.03 -17.34
N GLU A 136 3.05 -19.98 -17.70
CA GLU A 136 2.19 -18.83 -17.36
C GLU A 136 2.01 -18.68 -15.84
N ALA A 137 1.89 -19.77 -15.09
CA ALA A 137 1.78 -19.74 -13.63
C ALA A 137 3.07 -19.21 -12.98
N LYS A 138 4.25 -19.58 -13.50
CA LYS A 138 5.54 -19.01 -13.07
C LYS A 138 5.66 -17.53 -13.42
N GLU A 139 5.12 -17.11 -14.57
CA GLU A 139 5.08 -15.71 -14.99
C GLU A 139 4.22 -14.87 -14.01
N GLU A 140 3.07 -15.38 -13.61
CA GLU A 140 2.19 -14.76 -12.62
C GLU A 140 2.86 -14.64 -11.25
N ALA A 141 3.51 -15.70 -10.77
CA ALA A 141 4.28 -15.68 -9.54
C ALA A 141 5.35 -14.60 -9.59
N LYS A 142 6.17 -14.60 -10.65
CA LYS A 142 7.22 -13.59 -10.86
C LYS A 142 6.67 -12.17 -10.87
N PHE A 143 5.56 -11.95 -11.57
CA PHE A 143 4.92 -10.64 -11.63
C PHE A 143 4.43 -10.17 -10.25
N CYS A 144 3.86 -11.08 -9.46
CA CYS A 144 3.46 -10.81 -8.09
C CYS A 144 4.69 -10.46 -7.22
N ILE A 145 5.72 -11.30 -7.23
CA ILE A 145 6.98 -11.13 -6.48
C ILE A 145 7.65 -9.80 -6.82
N ASP A 146 7.76 -9.46 -8.10
CA ASP A 146 8.41 -8.23 -8.56
C ASP A 146 7.73 -6.96 -8.04
N LYS A 147 6.43 -7.02 -7.76
CA LYS A 147 5.67 -5.92 -7.18
C LYS A 147 5.80 -5.85 -5.68
N ILE A 148 5.99 -6.97 -4.99
CA ILE A 148 5.95 -7.02 -3.52
C ILE A 148 7.32 -6.97 -2.87
N LYS A 149 8.41 -7.21 -3.62
CA LYS A 149 9.78 -7.33 -3.09
C LYS A 149 10.32 -6.13 -2.31
N ASP A 150 9.71 -4.96 -2.47
CA ASP A 150 10.09 -3.74 -1.75
C ASP A 150 9.26 -3.51 -0.47
N TYR A 151 8.38 -4.44 -0.09
CA TYR A 151 7.53 -4.36 1.10
C TYR A 151 7.87 -5.46 2.12
N ASP A 152 7.50 -5.21 3.37
CA ASP A 152 7.66 -6.16 4.48
C ASP A 152 6.51 -7.17 4.49
N ILE A 153 6.51 -8.08 3.51
CA ILE A 153 5.51 -9.14 3.38
C ILE A 153 5.92 -10.31 4.28
N THR A 154 5.25 -10.42 5.42
CA THR A 154 5.54 -11.41 6.47
C THR A 154 4.61 -12.62 6.45
N LEU A 155 3.52 -12.55 5.67
CA LEU A 155 2.60 -13.67 5.45
C LEU A 155 2.68 -14.19 4.00
N PRO A 156 2.06 -15.35 3.70
CA PRO A 156 2.23 -16.01 2.42
C PRO A 156 1.83 -15.20 1.17
N VAL A 157 2.39 -15.61 0.04
CA VAL A 157 1.99 -15.21 -1.31
C VAL A 157 1.10 -16.30 -1.88
N ALA A 158 -0.16 -15.98 -2.11
CA ALA A 158 -1.17 -16.91 -2.56
C ALA A 158 -1.35 -16.89 -4.09
N ILE A 159 -1.53 -18.08 -4.66
CA ILE A 159 -2.28 -18.23 -5.90
C ILE A 159 -3.75 -18.41 -5.56
N ASP A 160 -4.60 -17.64 -6.24
CA ASP A 160 -6.04 -17.70 -6.13
C ASP A 160 -6.59 -18.41 -7.37
N TYR A 161 -6.94 -19.68 -7.18
CA TYR A 161 -7.49 -20.57 -8.20
C TYR A 161 -9.01 -20.63 -8.07
N GLU A 162 -9.68 -19.93 -8.97
CA GLU A 162 -11.13 -19.96 -9.14
C GLU A 162 -11.48 -19.56 -10.58
N TYR A 163 -12.67 -19.94 -11.05
CA TYR A 163 -13.19 -19.41 -12.32
C TYR A 163 -13.91 -18.08 -12.08
N PRO A 164 -13.61 -17.03 -12.88
CA PRO A 164 -14.45 -15.84 -12.85
C PRO A 164 -15.85 -16.20 -13.35
N THR A 165 -16.86 -15.45 -12.90
CA THR A 165 -18.25 -15.69 -13.31
C THR A 165 -18.88 -14.45 -13.94
N ASP A 166 -19.75 -14.67 -14.92
CA ASP A 166 -20.76 -13.72 -15.37
C ASP A 166 -22.12 -14.15 -14.80
N GLY A 167 -22.55 -13.46 -13.74
CA GLY A 167 -23.60 -13.97 -12.85
C GLY A 167 -23.18 -15.29 -12.20
N SER A 168 -23.91 -16.37 -12.49
CA SER A 168 -23.62 -17.73 -12.01
C SER A 168 -22.82 -18.58 -13.00
N LYS A 169 -22.55 -18.07 -14.21
CA LYS A 169 -21.89 -18.85 -15.26
C LYS A 169 -20.38 -18.65 -15.18
N PRO A 170 -19.57 -19.72 -15.04
CA PRO A 170 -18.12 -19.60 -15.15
C PRO A 170 -17.73 -19.16 -16.57
N VAL A 171 -16.72 -18.30 -16.64
CA VAL A 171 -16.18 -17.71 -17.87
C VAL A 171 -14.65 -17.64 -17.79
N GLY A 172 -14.02 -17.12 -18.85
CA GLY A 172 -12.59 -16.85 -18.87
C GLY A 172 -11.76 -17.96 -19.49
N ARG A 173 -10.54 -17.61 -19.92
CA ARG A 173 -9.66 -18.49 -20.69
C ARG A 173 -9.35 -19.79 -19.95
N MET A 174 -9.22 -19.78 -18.63
CA MET A 174 -8.95 -20.97 -17.82
C MET A 174 -10.15 -21.93 -17.80
N TYR A 175 -11.37 -21.39 -17.76
CA TYR A 175 -12.59 -22.17 -17.90
C TYR A 175 -12.72 -22.75 -19.32
N ASP A 176 -12.55 -21.91 -20.34
CA ASP A 176 -12.66 -22.29 -21.75
C ASP A 176 -11.62 -23.35 -22.16
N ALA A 177 -10.44 -23.33 -21.54
CA ALA A 177 -9.36 -24.28 -21.80
C ALA A 177 -9.65 -25.71 -21.30
N LYS A 178 -10.65 -25.90 -20.42
CA LYS A 178 -11.05 -27.22 -19.89
C LYS A 178 -9.86 -28.05 -19.40
N LEU A 179 -8.97 -27.42 -18.63
CA LEU A 179 -7.77 -28.09 -18.11
C LEU A 179 -8.16 -29.35 -17.34
N SER A 180 -7.39 -30.43 -17.53
CA SER A 180 -7.52 -31.60 -16.66
C SER A 180 -7.12 -31.23 -15.23
N LYS A 181 -7.68 -31.94 -14.24
CA LYS A 181 -7.33 -31.75 -12.83
C LYS A 181 -5.83 -31.84 -12.56
N SER A 182 -5.14 -32.75 -13.26
CA SER A 182 -3.68 -32.89 -13.17
C SER A 182 -2.95 -31.66 -13.72
N ALA A 183 -3.35 -31.16 -14.90
CA ALA A 183 -2.74 -29.98 -15.50
C ALA A 183 -2.97 -28.71 -14.66
N ALA A 184 -4.20 -28.49 -14.17
CA ALA A 184 -4.51 -27.39 -13.26
C ALA A 184 -3.69 -27.48 -11.96
N THR A 185 -3.57 -28.67 -11.38
CA THR A 185 -2.73 -28.92 -10.20
C THR A 185 -1.26 -28.61 -10.49
N ALA A 186 -0.74 -29.02 -11.65
CA ALA A 186 0.64 -28.72 -12.04
C ALA A 186 0.89 -27.21 -12.17
N ASN A 187 -0.06 -26.45 -12.73
CA ASN A 187 0.02 -25.00 -12.83
C ASN A 187 0.09 -24.35 -11.44
N VAL A 188 -0.79 -24.77 -10.51
CA VAL A 188 -0.78 -24.28 -9.11
C VAL A 188 0.54 -24.58 -8.41
N LYS A 189 1.05 -25.82 -8.55
CA LYS A 189 2.33 -26.20 -7.95
C LYS A 189 3.52 -25.44 -8.56
N ALA A 190 3.46 -25.09 -9.84
CA ALA A 190 4.49 -24.31 -10.51
C ALA A 190 4.55 -22.85 -10.01
N PHE A 191 3.40 -22.22 -9.77
CA PHE A 191 3.34 -20.92 -9.09
C PHE A 191 3.96 -21.01 -7.70
N CYS A 192 3.54 -22.01 -6.91
CA CYS A 192 4.01 -22.18 -5.53
C CYS A 192 5.52 -22.43 -5.45
N ALA A 193 6.07 -23.24 -6.37
CA ALA A 193 7.51 -23.45 -6.48
C ALA A 193 8.25 -22.13 -6.75
N ALA A 194 7.79 -21.33 -7.73
CA ALA A 194 8.40 -20.04 -8.03
C ALA A 194 8.34 -19.04 -6.86
N VAL A 195 7.25 -19.06 -6.08
CA VAL A 195 7.12 -18.28 -4.83
C VAL A 195 8.14 -18.73 -3.79
N LYS A 196 8.28 -20.04 -3.59
CA LYS A 196 9.23 -20.62 -2.65
C LYS A 196 10.68 -20.30 -3.04
N ASP A 197 11.02 -20.45 -4.32
CA ASP A 197 12.34 -20.16 -4.86
C ASP A 197 12.73 -18.68 -4.69
N ALA A 198 11.74 -17.79 -4.68
CA ALA A 198 11.94 -16.37 -4.40
C ALA A 198 12.04 -16.02 -2.90
N GLY A 199 12.02 -17.01 -2.00
CA GLY A 199 12.15 -16.84 -0.55
C GLY A 199 10.85 -16.52 0.17
N TYR A 200 9.70 -16.62 -0.49
CA TYR A 200 8.39 -16.39 0.13
C TYR A 200 7.71 -17.71 0.50
N THR A 201 6.77 -17.65 1.43
CA THR A 201 5.92 -18.82 1.74
C THR A 201 4.78 -18.90 0.72
N PRO A 202 4.62 -20.00 -0.03
CA PRO A 202 3.48 -20.19 -0.92
C PRO A 202 2.19 -20.56 -0.16
N LEU A 203 1.06 -20.08 -0.68
CA LEU A 203 -0.29 -20.40 -0.22
C LEU A 203 -1.18 -20.70 -1.44
N VAL A 204 -2.10 -21.64 -1.32
CA VAL A 204 -3.07 -21.95 -2.37
C VAL A 204 -4.46 -21.64 -1.86
N TYR A 205 -5.16 -20.75 -2.56
CA TYR A 205 -6.57 -20.50 -2.34
C TYR A 205 -7.41 -21.21 -3.41
N ALA A 206 -8.49 -21.84 -2.94
CA ALA A 206 -9.62 -22.29 -3.73
C ALA A 206 -10.81 -22.57 -2.81
N ASN A 207 -12.01 -22.70 -3.37
CA ASN A 207 -13.15 -23.17 -2.60
C ASN A 207 -13.09 -24.70 -2.34
N LYS A 208 -13.85 -25.15 -1.34
CA LYS A 208 -13.91 -26.57 -0.93
C LYS A 208 -14.15 -27.54 -2.10
N SER A 209 -15.04 -27.17 -3.02
CA SER A 209 -15.40 -28.01 -4.17
C SER A 209 -14.24 -28.12 -5.13
N ASP A 210 -13.64 -26.99 -5.51
CA ASP A 210 -12.57 -26.93 -6.51
C ASP A 210 -11.31 -27.65 -6.04
N PHE A 211 -11.00 -27.63 -4.73
CA PHE A 211 -9.95 -28.46 -4.14
C PHE A 211 -10.15 -29.97 -4.30
N SER A 212 -11.33 -30.42 -4.72
CA SER A 212 -11.64 -31.83 -4.96
C SER A 212 -11.92 -32.09 -6.44
N SER A 213 -12.62 -31.21 -7.13
CA SER A 213 -13.04 -31.40 -8.53
C SER A 213 -12.03 -30.88 -9.54
N LEU A 214 -11.41 -29.72 -9.31
CA LEU A 214 -10.60 -29.02 -10.32
C LEU A 214 -9.10 -29.08 -10.06
N ILE A 215 -8.69 -29.12 -8.80
CA ILE A 215 -7.29 -29.28 -8.38
C ILE A 215 -7.19 -30.33 -7.28
N ASP A 216 -6.03 -30.96 -7.12
CA ASP A 216 -5.81 -31.98 -6.09
C ASP A 216 -5.38 -31.34 -4.76
N GLY A 217 -6.37 -30.94 -3.95
CA GLY A 217 -6.16 -30.34 -2.64
C GLY A 217 -5.43 -31.23 -1.64
N ALA A 218 -5.58 -32.56 -1.73
CA ALA A 218 -4.87 -33.50 -0.86
C ALA A 218 -3.37 -33.51 -1.16
N SER A 219 -3.01 -33.53 -2.46
CA SER A 219 -1.62 -33.44 -2.90
C SER A 219 -1.01 -32.07 -2.62
N ILE A 220 -1.77 -30.99 -2.83
CA ILE A 220 -1.33 -29.61 -2.55
C ILE A 220 -1.04 -29.42 -1.05
N GLY A 221 -1.96 -29.84 -0.17
CA GLY A 221 -1.82 -29.67 1.29
C GLY A 221 -0.64 -30.43 1.91
N LYS A 222 -0.05 -31.41 1.21
CA LYS A 222 1.20 -32.08 1.61
C LYS A 222 2.43 -31.21 1.41
N SER A 223 2.42 -30.32 0.41
CA SER A 223 3.59 -29.55 -0.02
C SER A 223 3.50 -28.06 0.26
N TYR A 224 2.29 -27.51 0.31
CA TYR A 224 2.02 -26.08 0.40
C TYR A 224 0.91 -25.78 1.41
N LYS A 225 0.90 -24.54 1.93
CA LYS A 225 -0.18 -24.09 2.80
C LYS A 225 -1.47 -23.94 2.00
N VAL A 226 -2.60 -24.16 2.65
CA VAL A 226 -3.93 -24.05 2.01
C VAL A 226 -4.78 -22.98 2.70
N TRP A 227 -5.38 -22.14 1.86
CA TRP A 227 -6.42 -21.17 2.19
C TRP A 227 -7.75 -21.64 1.63
N LEU A 228 -8.54 -22.28 2.49
CA LEU A 228 -9.81 -22.87 2.13
C LEU A 228 -10.92 -21.82 2.11
N ALA A 229 -11.62 -21.64 0.99
CA ALA A 229 -12.93 -20.98 1.01
C ALA A 229 -14.06 -21.98 1.25
N ASN A 230 -14.80 -21.80 2.34
CA ASN A 230 -16.03 -22.54 2.61
C ASN A 230 -16.94 -21.73 3.52
N TYR A 231 -17.97 -21.10 2.96
CA TYR A 231 -18.86 -20.20 3.70
C TYR A 231 -19.86 -20.97 4.57
N THR A 232 -19.40 -21.42 5.74
CA THR A 232 -20.17 -22.18 6.73
C THR A 232 -19.70 -21.81 8.14
N THR A 233 -20.45 -22.21 9.16
CA THR A 233 -20.03 -22.09 10.56
C THR A 233 -19.19 -23.27 11.04
N LYS A 234 -19.16 -24.38 10.30
CA LYS A 234 -18.31 -25.55 10.55
C LYS A 234 -17.95 -26.22 9.23
N THR A 235 -16.68 -26.20 8.85
CA THR A 235 -16.22 -26.85 7.61
C THR A 235 -16.04 -28.35 7.81
N THR A 236 -16.42 -29.13 6.78
CA THR A 236 -16.20 -30.58 6.68
C THR A 236 -15.05 -30.94 5.73
N TYR A 237 -14.20 -29.96 5.38
CA TYR A 237 -13.02 -30.23 4.56
C TYR A 237 -12.01 -31.08 5.34
N ALA A 238 -11.69 -32.26 4.79
CA ALA A 238 -10.87 -33.27 5.48
C ALA A 238 -9.35 -33.09 5.26
N ASN A 239 -8.95 -32.42 4.18
CA ASN A 239 -7.53 -32.18 3.90
C ASN A 239 -6.97 -31.05 4.76
N LYS A 240 -5.65 -30.93 4.80
CA LYS A 240 -4.93 -29.91 5.56
C LYS A 240 -5.22 -28.50 5.04
N TYR A 241 -5.41 -27.56 5.97
CA TYR A 241 -5.51 -26.13 5.71
C TYR A 241 -4.99 -25.31 6.91
N GLU A 242 -4.57 -24.08 6.62
CA GLU A 242 -4.06 -23.14 7.62
C GLU A 242 -4.88 -21.86 7.66
N TYR A 243 -5.57 -21.53 6.57
CA TYR A 243 -6.46 -20.38 6.48
C TYR A 243 -7.85 -20.84 6.05
N TRP A 244 -8.88 -20.21 6.59
CA TRP A 244 -10.26 -20.49 6.25
C TRP A 244 -11.03 -19.18 5.99
N GLN A 245 -11.40 -18.94 4.74
CA GLN A 245 -12.36 -17.90 4.37
C GLN A 245 -13.77 -18.43 4.64
N TYR A 246 -14.39 -17.88 5.68
CA TYR A 246 -15.66 -18.38 6.22
C TYR A 246 -16.86 -17.53 5.80
N THR A 247 -16.63 -16.36 5.20
CA THR A 247 -17.70 -15.54 4.62
C THR A 247 -17.14 -14.54 3.62
N SER A 248 -17.96 -14.19 2.62
CA SER A 248 -17.75 -13.06 1.71
C SER A 248 -18.61 -11.83 2.03
N SER A 249 -19.30 -11.84 3.18
CA SER A 249 -20.30 -10.83 3.55
C SER A 249 -20.09 -10.27 4.95
N GLY A 250 -18.86 -10.30 5.45
CA GLY A 250 -18.51 -9.70 6.73
C GLY A 250 -18.61 -8.17 6.71
N LYS A 251 -18.72 -7.58 7.91
CA LYS A 251 -18.73 -6.12 8.12
C LYS A 251 -17.55 -5.72 8.97
N VAL A 252 -16.68 -4.87 8.42
CA VAL A 252 -15.44 -4.43 9.08
C VAL A 252 -15.42 -2.92 9.14
N ASN A 253 -15.36 -2.36 10.35
CA ASN A 253 -15.28 -0.91 10.52
C ASN A 253 -13.99 -0.38 9.85
N GLY A 254 -14.14 0.63 8.98
CA GLY A 254 -13.08 1.15 8.14
C GLY A 254 -13.14 0.70 6.68
N ILE A 255 -14.04 -0.21 6.32
CA ILE A 255 -14.31 -0.63 4.94
C ILE A 255 -15.80 -0.47 4.63
N THR A 256 -16.11 0.19 3.52
CA THR A 256 -17.51 0.33 3.05
C THR A 256 -17.90 -0.90 2.25
N GLY A 257 -18.98 -1.57 2.66
CA GLY A 257 -19.54 -2.72 1.95
C GLY A 257 -19.14 -4.06 2.59
N LYS A 258 -19.33 -5.13 1.81
CA LYS A 258 -19.01 -6.50 2.22
C LYS A 258 -17.50 -6.75 2.17
N VAL A 259 -17.02 -7.56 3.11
CA VAL A 259 -15.61 -7.93 3.23
C VAL A 259 -15.47 -9.43 3.41
N ASP A 260 -14.55 -10.02 2.66
CA ASP A 260 -14.16 -11.41 2.81
C ASP A 260 -13.36 -11.58 4.11
N CYS A 261 -13.76 -12.54 4.94
CA CYS A 261 -13.21 -12.70 6.28
C CYS A 261 -12.68 -14.11 6.52
N ASN A 262 -11.57 -14.15 7.25
CA ASN A 262 -10.69 -15.29 7.34
C ASN A 262 -10.30 -15.62 8.78
N PHE A 263 -10.17 -16.91 9.07
CA PHE A 263 -9.38 -17.38 10.20
C PHE A 263 -8.00 -17.81 9.72
N TRP A 264 -6.99 -17.57 10.56
CA TRP A 264 -5.66 -18.16 10.41
C TRP A 264 -5.32 -18.98 11.65
N TYR A 265 -4.99 -20.25 11.44
CA TYR A 265 -4.60 -21.19 12.47
C TYR A 265 -3.08 -21.34 12.50
N THR A 266 -2.45 -21.02 13.63
CA THR A 266 -1.00 -21.21 13.80
C THR A 266 -0.60 -21.43 15.25
N LYS A 267 0.44 -22.23 15.49
CA LYS A 267 1.05 -22.37 16.83
C LYS A 267 1.93 -21.17 17.21
N SER A 268 2.40 -20.41 16.22
CA SER A 268 3.22 -19.22 16.44
C SER A 268 2.37 -18.04 16.91
N LYS A 269 2.94 -17.18 17.77
CA LYS A 269 2.33 -15.87 18.04
C LYS A 269 2.46 -14.98 16.79
N LEU A 270 1.57 -14.01 16.65
CA LEU A 270 1.50 -13.11 15.48
C LEU A 270 2.83 -12.36 15.25
N ASP A 271 3.59 -12.13 16.32
CA ASP A 271 4.90 -11.48 16.29
C ASP A 271 6.10 -12.46 16.31
N ASP A 272 5.85 -13.76 16.50
CA ASP A 272 6.87 -14.83 16.51
C ASP A 272 7.04 -15.51 15.14
N THR A 273 6.47 -14.95 14.06
CA THR A 273 6.79 -15.44 12.73
C THR A 273 8.24 -15.12 12.43
N SER A 274 9.11 -16.11 12.68
CA SER A 274 10.47 -16.24 12.16
C SER A 274 10.55 -15.52 10.81
N SER A 275 11.15 -14.34 10.83
CA SER A 275 11.44 -13.54 9.66
C SER A 275 12.17 -14.42 8.65
N THR A 276 11.58 -14.65 7.49
CA THR A 276 12.39 -14.74 6.29
C THR A 276 12.49 -13.31 5.78
N PRO A 277 13.62 -12.59 6.02
CA PRO A 277 13.83 -11.32 5.34
C PRO A 277 13.73 -11.57 3.84
N ALA A 278 13.09 -10.67 3.09
CA ALA A 278 13.22 -10.66 1.63
C ALA A 278 14.72 -10.75 1.28
N PRO A 279 15.12 -11.59 0.30
CA PRO A 279 16.54 -11.85 0.03
C PRO A 279 17.32 -10.54 -0.18
N ALA A 280 18.41 -10.38 0.57
CA ALA A 280 19.41 -9.37 0.27
C ALA A 280 19.96 -9.63 -1.13
N ALA A 281 19.96 -8.60 -1.99
CA ALA A 281 20.58 -8.67 -3.31
C ALA A 281 22.04 -9.16 -3.16
N THR A 282 22.32 -10.34 -3.69
CA THR A 282 23.65 -10.95 -3.69
C THR A 282 24.60 -10.09 -4.51
N ASN A 283 25.70 -9.68 -3.87
CA ASN A 283 26.83 -9.01 -4.51
C ASN A 283 27.85 -10.08 -4.94
N THR A 284 28.35 -9.98 -6.17
CA THR A 284 29.62 -10.60 -6.60
C THR A 284 30.43 -9.58 -7.42
N PRO A 285 31.78 -9.61 -7.36
CA PRO A 285 32.62 -8.41 -7.44
C PRO A 285 33.26 -8.11 -8.82
N LYS A 286 33.50 -6.80 -9.01
CA LYS A 286 34.57 -6.04 -9.72
C LYS A 286 35.51 -6.74 -10.75
N PRO A 287 35.98 -5.96 -11.76
CA PRO A 287 37.42 -5.65 -11.80
C PRO A 287 37.77 -4.13 -11.93
N THR A 288 38.82 -3.79 -11.16
CA THR A 288 39.97 -2.87 -11.36
C THR A 288 39.91 -1.84 -12.52
N ALA A 289 40.15 -0.55 -12.30
CA ALA A 289 41.51 0.02 -12.14
C ALA A 289 41.58 1.32 -11.29
N SER A 290 42.78 1.54 -10.73
CA SER A 290 43.28 2.72 -9.98
C SER A 290 43.69 3.86 -10.96
N PRO A 291 43.95 5.11 -10.53
CA PRO A 291 45.17 5.44 -9.77
C PRO A 291 45.00 6.35 -8.55
N THR A 292 46.10 6.37 -7.81
CA THR A 292 46.41 6.79 -6.45
C THR A 292 46.86 8.25 -6.36
N VAL A 293 46.46 9.00 -5.32
CA VAL A 293 47.28 10.05 -4.68
C VAL A 293 46.98 10.12 -3.17
N LYS A 294 48.04 10.03 -2.36
CA LYS A 294 48.16 10.19 -0.87
C LYS A 294 48.30 11.71 -0.54
N PRO A 295 47.96 12.25 0.65
CA PRO A 295 48.79 12.06 1.83
C PRO A 295 48.04 11.95 3.18
N THR A 296 48.81 11.49 4.16
CA THR A 296 48.57 11.19 5.58
C THR A 296 48.46 12.44 6.46
N ALA A 297 47.63 12.40 7.53
CA ALA A 297 47.98 12.88 8.88
C ALA A 297 46.93 12.43 9.93
N LYS A 298 47.42 12.02 11.10
CA LYS A 298 46.74 11.43 12.27
C LYS A 298 46.30 12.53 13.27
N PRO A 299 45.22 12.38 14.06
CA PRO A 299 44.79 13.37 15.04
C PRO A 299 45.29 13.04 16.47
N THR A 300 45.44 14.05 17.34
CA THR A 300 45.71 13.81 18.78
C THR A 300 45.00 14.85 19.68
N ALA A 301 44.13 14.30 20.52
CA ALA A 301 43.66 14.64 21.89
C ALA A 301 43.51 16.08 22.47
N LYS A 302 42.27 16.33 22.92
CA LYS A 302 41.75 16.72 24.27
C LYS A 302 41.94 18.16 24.84
N PRO A 303 40.88 18.77 25.44
CA PRO A 303 40.92 20.09 26.09
C PRO A 303 41.00 20.01 27.64
N THR A 304 41.45 21.09 28.31
CA THR A 304 41.53 21.17 29.80
C THR A 304 41.29 22.61 30.31
N VAL A 305 40.19 22.79 31.09
CA VAL A 305 40.00 23.48 32.41
C VAL A 305 40.44 24.97 32.56
N LYS A 306 39.54 25.99 32.76
CA LYS A 306 38.78 26.50 33.96
C LYS A 306 39.45 27.81 34.54
N PRO A 307 38.94 28.50 35.60
CA PRO A 307 38.20 29.79 35.58
C PRO A 307 38.80 30.87 36.52
N THR A 308 38.20 32.08 36.67
CA THR A 308 38.11 32.79 37.98
C THR A 308 37.22 34.07 38.00
N VAL A 309 36.35 34.12 39.04
CA VAL A 309 35.76 35.20 39.91
C VAL A 309 35.64 36.69 39.49
N LYS A 310 34.79 37.59 40.06
CA LYS A 310 33.58 37.70 40.96
C LYS A 310 33.32 39.25 41.10
N PRO A 311 32.58 39.84 42.07
CA PRO A 311 31.27 40.53 41.88
C PRO A 311 31.18 42.00 42.41
N THR A 312 30.04 42.69 42.21
CA THR A 312 29.53 43.64 43.23
C THR A 312 28.00 43.86 43.20
N ALA A 313 27.44 43.97 44.41
CA ALA A 313 26.08 44.19 44.93
C ALA A 313 25.47 45.60 44.59
N LYS A 314 24.22 46.04 44.84
CA LYS A 314 22.85 45.59 45.27
C LYS A 314 22.01 46.93 45.38
N PRO A 315 20.87 47.04 46.11
CA PRO A 315 19.43 46.97 45.74
C PRO A 315 18.62 48.30 45.75
N THR A 316 17.34 48.23 45.36
CA THR A 316 16.23 48.79 46.18
C THR A 316 14.90 48.06 45.90
N ALA A 317 14.15 47.78 46.98
CA ALA A 317 12.82 47.14 47.04
C ALA A 317 11.71 48.23 47.07
N LYS A 318 10.38 48.03 47.10
CA LYS A 318 9.45 46.98 47.59
C LYS A 318 7.99 47.38 47.11
N PRO A 319 6.83 46.87 47.63
CA PRO A 319 5.75 46.24 46.84
C PRO A 319 4.31 46.73 47.20
N THR A 320 3.24 46.08 46.72
CA THR A 320 1.89 45.91 47.34
C THR A 320 0.96 45.23 46.31
N ALA A 321 -0.01 44.33 46.55
CA ALA A 321 -0.57 43.53 47.65
C ALA A 321 -1.48 42.44 46.97
N LYS A 322 -1.39 41.12 47.27
CA LYS A 322 -2.26 40.23 48.14
C LYS A 322 -3.78 40.13 47.75
N PRO A 323 -4.55 39.07 48.14
CA PRO A 323 -4.31 37.60 48.23
C PRO A 323 -5.53 36.66 47.88
N THR A 324 -5.26 35.33 47.87
CA THR A 324 -6.12 34.17 48.32
C THR A 324 -7.48 33.87 47.64
N ALA A 325 -8.02 32.65 47.55
CA ALA A 325 -7.60 31.24 47.53
C ALA A 325 -8.91 30.41 47.43
N LYS A 326 -8.96 29.29 46.68
CA LYS A 326 -9.91 28.19 46.98
C LYS A 326 -9.43 26.82 46.49
N ALA A 327 -9.04 26.03 47.50
CA ALA A 327 -9.00 24.59 47.73
C ALA A 327 -9.26 23.54 46.61
N THR A 328 -8.25 22.67 46.46
CA THR A 328 -8.26 21.18 46.40
C THR A 328 -9.20 20.41 45.47
N ALA A 329 -8.59 19.73 44.48
CA ALA A 329 -9.00 18.39 44.05
C ALA A 329 -7.76 17.46 43.99
N LYS A 330 -7.89 16.31 44.66
CA LYS A 330 -6.95 15.20 44.82
C LYS A 330 -6.45 14.62 43.48
N PRO A 331 -5.13 14.49 43.21
CA PRO A 331 -4.66 13.73 42.06
C PRO A 331 -4.55 12.24 42.44
N THR A 332 -5.47 11.45 41.93
CA THR A 332 -5.37 9.99 41.94
C THR A 332 -4.29 9.58 40.92
N VAL A 333 -3.13 9.14 41.40
CA VAL A 333 -2.02 8.69 40.55
C VAL A 333 -2.39 7.35 39.92
N LYS A 334 -2.85 7.37 38.67
CA LYS A 334 -2.91 6.19 37.81
C LYS A 334 -1.47 5.78 37.45
N PRO A 335 -1.09 4.49 37.52
CA PRO A 335 0.28 4.07 37.18
C PRO A 335 0.62 4.55 35.78
N THR A 336 1.67 5.37 35.69
CA THR A 336 2.18 5.91 34.45
C THR A 336 2.73 4.75 33.64
N ALA A 337 2.11 4.47 32.49
CA ALA A 337 2.65 3.55 31.52
C ALA A 337 4.09 3.96 31.19
N LYS A 338 4.99 2.98 31.23
CA LYS A 338 6.36 3.02 30.70
C LYS A 338 6.42 3.89 29.43
N PRO A 339 7.36 4.84 29.28
CA PRO A 339 7.44 5.68 28.09
C PRO A 339 7.53 4.79 26.86
N ALA A 340 6.50 4.82 26.02
CA ALA A 340 6.56 4.23 24.68
C ALA A 340 7.67 4.96 23.94
N GLY A 341 8.81 4.28 23.73
CA GLY A 341 9.94 4.84 23.00
C GLY A 341 9.45 5.44 21.69
N THR A 342 9.61 6.75 21.52
CA THR A 342 9.07 7.47 20.37
C THR A 342 9.66 6.94 19.07
N LYS A 343 8.87 6.16 18.32
CA LYS A 343 9.25 5.54 17.04
C LYS A 343 9.71 6.59 16.02
N MET A 344 10.81 6.34 15.33
CA MET A 344 11.35 7.22 14.29
C MET A 344 10.35 7.33 13.11
N THR A 345 10.01 8.56 12.72
CA THR A 345 9.00 8.83 11.68
C THR A 345 9.61 9.20 10.33
N ALA A 346 8.84 9.01 9.25
CA ALA A 346 9.21 9.51 7.92
C ALA A 346 9.36 11.04 7.92
N PRO A 347 10.28 11.61 7.10
CA PRO A 347 10.43 13.05 6.99
C PRO A 347 9.12 13.74 6.57
N LYS A 348 8.64 14.67 7.39
CA LYS A 348 7.43 15.45 7.12
C LYS A 348 7.71 16.62 6.17
N ASN A 349 6.66 17.16 5.55
CA ASN A 349 6.75 18.29 4.62
C ASN A 349 7.76 18.08 3.48
N PHE A 350 7.92 16.82 3.05
CA PHE A 350 8.79 16.45 1.95
C PHE A 350 8.25 17.05 0.65
N ARG A 351 8.99 18.00 0.10
CA ARG A 351 8.60 18.78 -1.09
C ARG A 351 9.81 19.02 -1.98
N ALA A 352 9.55 19.34 -3.25
CA ALA A 352 10.57 19.70 -4.22
C ALA A 352 10.43 21.15 -4.67
N VAL A 353 11.56 21.79 -4.94
CA VAL A 353 11.66 23.09 -5.61
C VAL A 353 12.40 22.88 -6.92
N SER A 354 11.70 23.07 -8.03
CA SER A 354 12.26 22.90 -9.37
C SER A 354 13.11 24.10 -9.78
N GLY A 355 14.33 23.82 -10.24
CA GLY A 355 15.23 24.77 -10.88
C GLY A 355 15.65 24.28 -12.26
N THR A 356 16.44 25.09 -12.95
CA THR A 356 17.07 24.69 -14.23
C THR A 356 18.13 23.63 -13.95
N LYS A 357 18.01 22.45 -14.56
CA LYS A 357 18.91 21.29 -14.39
C LYS A 357 19.14 20.89 -12.92
N ALA A 358 18.19 21.23 -12.05
CA ALA A 358 18.29 20.93 -10.63
C ALA A 358 16.92 20.75 -9.98
N ILE A 359 16.84 19.83 -9.02
CA ILE A 359 15.68 19.67 -8.13
C ILE A 359 16.19 19.78 -6.70
N THR A 360 15.69 20.75 -5.93
CA THR A 360 16.02 20.87 -4.51
C THR A 360 14.90 20.25 -3.68
N LEU A 361 15.19 19.12 -3.05
CA LEU A 361 14.33 18.46 -2.09
C LEU A 361 14.46 19.14 -0.73
N LYS A 362 13.33 19.35 -0.04
CA LYS A 362 13.26 19.95 1.30
C LYS A 362 12.29 19.17 2.17
N TRP A 363 12.60 19.02 3.44
CA TRP A 363 11.72 18.37 4.43
C TRP A 363 11.85 19.07 5.78
N THR A 364 11.08 18.61 6.77
CA THR A 364 11.24 19.03 8.17
C THR A 364 12.10 18.01 8.91
N LYS A 365 12.92 18.49 9.85
CA LYS A 365 13.76 17.65 10.70
C LYS A 365 12.93 16.53 11.37
N SER A 366 13.37 15.29 11.24
CA SER A 366 12.75 14.15 11.93
C SER A 366 13.26 14.03 13.37
N SER A 367 12.38 13.69 14.30
CA SER A 367 12.76 13.27 15.66
C SER A 367 13.35 11.86 15.64
N ASN A 368 14.29 11.58 16.55
CA ASN A 368 14.92 10.27 16.76
C ASN A 368 15.62 9.68 15.52
N ALA A 369 16.03 10.55 14.60
CA ALA A 369 16.81 10.20 13.43
C ALA A 369 18.24 10.72 13.61
N ALA A 370 19.21 9.93 13.16
CA ALA A 370 20.59 10.38 12.98
C ALA A 370 20.75 11.08 11.61
N GLY A 371 19.94 10.72 10.62
CA GLY A 371 20.08 11.21 9.26
C GLY A 371 18.95 10.82 8.31
N TYR A 372 19.24 10.83 7.01
CA TYR A 372 18.29 10.49 5.95
C TYR A 372 18.92 9.67 4.83
N GLN A 373 18.10 8.86 4.17
CA GLN A 373 18.42 8.24 2.89
C GLN A 373 17.44 8.70 1.83
N ILE A 374 17.98 9.16 0.70
CA ILE A 374 17.23 9.66 -0.44
C ILE A 374 17.43 8.71 -1.60
N PHE A 375 16.32 8.30 -2.18
CA PHE A 375 16.26 7.43 -3.34
C PHE A 375 15.61 8.17 -4.49
N ARG A 376 16.06 7.86 -5.70
CA ARG A 376 15.48 8.38 -6.94
C ARG A 376 15.34 7.25 -7.95
N LYS A 377 14.27 7.26 -8.73
CA LYS A 377 14.20 6.56 -10.01
C LYS A 377 13.97 7.54 -11.15
N ASN A 378 14.53 7.20 -12.31
CA ASN A 378 14.45 8.02 -13.51
C ASN A 378 13.22 7.67 -14.36
N PHE A 379 12.75 6.42 -14.31
CA PHE A 379 11.63 5.95 -15.12
C PHE A 379 10.40 5.65 -14.26
N TYR A 380 9.21 5.80 -14.82
CA TYR A 380 7.94 5.53 -14.12
C TYR A 380 7.82 4.08 -13.66
N ASP A 381 8.20 3.14 -14.52
CA ASP A 381 8.37 1.69 -14.26
C ASP A 381 9.81 1.33 -13.85
N GLY A 382 10.60 2.35 -13.50
CA GLY A 382 11.96 2.24 -12.99
C GLY A 382 12.07 1.68 -11.57
N SER A 383 13.29 1.30 -11.20
CA SER A 383 13.67 0.93 -9.84
C SER A 383 14.35 2.10 -9.14
N TYR A 384 14.10 2.25 -7.84
CA TYR A 384 14.75 3.27 -7.02
C TYR A 384 16.23 2.95 -6.79
N LYS A 385 17.08 3.98 -6.90
CA LYS A 385 18.49 3.91 -6.53
C LYS A 385 18.74 4.89 -5.39
N ASN A 386 19.56 4.49 -4.42
CA ASN A 386 20.03 5.42 -3.39
C ASN A 386 20.90 6.48 -4.08
N VAL A 387 20.50 7.75 -3.96
CA VAL A 387 21.24 8.88 -4.55
C VAL A 387 21.98 9.71 -3.50
N LYS A 388 21.58 9.61 -2.22
CA LYS A 388 22.24 10.32 -1.13
C LYS A 388 21.94 9.69 0.23
N ILE A 389 23.00 9.54 1.02
CA ILE A 389 22.92 9.35 2.47
C ILE A 389 23.36 10.66 3.13
N ILE A 390 22.59 11.10 4.12
CA ILE A 390 22.84 12.30 4.91
C ILE A 390 22.96 11.86 6.36
N SER A 391 24.13 11.97 6.97
CA SER A 391 24.38 11.50 8.34
C SER A 391 24.12 12.55 9.43
N ASN A 392 23.68 13.75 9.05
CA ASN A 392 23.32 14.83 9.98
C ASN A 392 21.83 15.13 9.86
N VAL A 393 21.06 14.82 10.90
CA VAL A 393 19.61 15.03 10.96
C VAL A 393 19.18 16.49 10.77
N ASN A 394 20.07 17.46 11.06
CA ASN A 394 19.80 18.88 10.87
C ASN A 394 19.87 19.30 9.39
N THR A 395 20.48 18.49 8.52
CA THR A 395 20.48 18.73 7.07
C THR A 395 19.12 18.33 6.49
N THR A 396 18.26 19.32 6.26
CA THR A 396 16.87 19.15 5.82
C THR A 396 16.63 19.48 4.34
N THR A 397 17.72 19.50 3.55
CA THR A 397 17.70 19.85 2.14
C THR A 397 18.68 18.99 1.34
N TYR A 398 18.35 18.70 0.09
CA TYR A 398 19.23 18.04 -0.87
C TYR A 398 19.01 18.59 -2.27
N LYS A 399 20.07 19.03 -2.94
CA LYS A 399 20.02 19.53 -4.32
C LYS A 399 20.53 18.44 -5.26
N ASP A 400 19.62 17.87 -6.06
CA ASP A 400 19.95 16.94 -7.13
C ASP A 400 20.26 17.72 -8.41
N THR A 401 21.49 17.62 -8.89
CA THR A 401 21.97 18.23 -10.16
C THR A 401 22.13 17.21 -11.28
N LYS A 402 21.89 15.91 -11.02
CA LYS A 402 21.99 14.82 -12.00
C LYS A 402 20.66 14.60 -12.73
N VAL A 403 19.97 15.70 -13.05
CA VAL A 403 18.60 15.73 -13.59
C VAL A 403 18.54 16.61 -14.83
N THR A 404 17.66 16.26 -15.77
CA THR A 404 17.49 16.99 -17.03
C THR A 404 16.18 17.76 -17.07
N ASN A 405 16.16 18.88 -17.79
CA ASN A 405 15.02 19.78 -17.85
C ASN A 405 13.78 19.07 -18.42
N GLY A 406 12.65 19.25 -17.75
CA GLY A 406 11.35 18.70 -18.18
C GLY A 406 11.19 17.20 -17.96
N HIS A 407 12.23 16.46 -17.56
CA HIS A 407 12.13 15.05 -17.19
C HIS A 407 11.60 14.90 -15.77
N GLU A 408 10.64 13.98 -15.58
CA GLU A 408 10.11 13.64 -14.26
C GLU A 408 10.93 12.58 -13.54
N TYR A 409 11.26 12.87 -12.29
CA TYR A 409 11.94 11.97 -11.37
C TYR A 409 11.03 11.68 -10.17
N TYR A 410 11.18 10.48 -9.64
CA TYR A 410 10.39 10.02 -8.50
C TYR A 410 11.35 9.84 -7.34
N TYR A 411 11.07 10.54 -6.24
CA TYR A 411 11.91 10.54 -5.06
C TYR A 411 11.21 9.85 -3.89
N LYS A 412 12.00 9.11 -3.13
CA LYS A 412 11.64 8.60 -1.81
C LYS A 412 12.69 9.07 -0.80
N ILE A 413 12.27 9.41 0.41
CA ILE A 413 13.16 9.72 1.53
C ILE A 413 12.71 8.96 2.77
N ARG A 414 13.66 8.43 3.54
CA ARG A 414 13.41 7.87 4.87
C ARG A 414 14.42 8.40 5.88
N SER A 415 14.00 8.48 7.14
CA SER A 415 14.88 8.76 8.26
C SER A 415 15.70 7.51 8.58
N ILE A 416 16.96 7.71 8.99
CA ILE A 416 17.85 6.63 9.46
C ILE A 416 18.31 6.94 10.86
N ASN A 417 18.46 5.91 11.69
CA ASN A 417 19.16 6.00 12.95
C ASN A 417 20.14 4.83 13.05
N LYS A 418 21.43 5.15 13.22
CA LYS A 418 22.49 4.16 13.30
C LYS A 418 23.04 4.17 14.72
N THR A 419 22.90 3.05 15.40
CA THR A 419 23.56 2.75 16.67
C THR A 419 24.84 1.94 16.40
N ALA A 420 25.63 1.65 17.44
CA ALA A 420 26.83 0.84 17.29
C ALA A 420 26.53 -0.60 16.78
N SER A 421 25.34 -1.13 17.08
CA SER A 421 24.95 -2.51 16.78
C SER A 421 23.87 -2.65 15.70
N ASP A 422 23.11 -1.60 15.38
CA ASP A 422 21.96 -1.69 14.48
C ASP A 422 21.69 -0.40 13.68
N THR A 423 21.13 -0.54 12.48
CA THR A 423 20.60 0.57 11.68
C THR A 423 19.09 0.43 11.49
N THR A 424 18.35 1.33 12.11
CA THR A 424 16.89 1.39 11.98
C THR A 424 16.46 2.43 10.94
N TYR A 425 15.25 2.24 10.40
CA TYR A 425 14.70 3.04 9.31
C TYR A 425 13.25 3.42 9.61
N SER A 426 12.84 4.62 9.17
CA SER A 426 11.43 4.97 9.13
C SER A 426 10.76 4.49 7.84
N ASN A 427 9.43 4.63 7.77
CA ASN A 427 8.70 4.61 6.50
C ASN A 427 9.23 5.68 5.52
N TYR A 428 8.88 5.54 4.24
CA TYR A 428 9.23 6.50 3.21
C TYR A 428 8.21 7.64 3.10
N ALA A 429 8.70 8.86 2.89
CA ALA A 429 7.94 9.92 2.24
C ALA A 429 8.31 9.95 0.74
N SER A 430 7.33 10.19 -0.15
CA SER A 430 7.53 10.14 -1.60
C SER A 430 7.01 11.39 -2.31
N LEU A 431 7.62 11.77 -3.43
CA LEU A 431 7.09 12.79 -4.34
C LEU A 431 7.57 12.56 -5.78
N THR A 432 6.88 13.20 -6.73
CA THR A 432 7.31 13.33 -8.13
C THR A 432 7.70 14.77 -8.39
N ALA A 433 8.81 14.99 -9.12
CA ALA A 433 9.27 16.33 -9.46
C ALA A 433 10.04 16.34 -10.78
N SER A 434 9.98 17.47 -11.49
CA SER A 434 10.75 17.72 -12.71
C SER A 434 11.76 18.84 -12.50
N ALA A 435 12.88 18.80 -13.22
CA ALA A 435 13.85 19.90 -13.26
C ALA A 435 13.38 21.03 -14.21
N SER A 436 12.12 21.43 -14.12
CA SER A 436 11.56 22.56 -14.85
C SER A 436 10.49 23.21 -13.99
N LYS A 437 10.46 24.55 -13.98
CA LYS A 437 9.33 25.27 -13.38
C LYS A 437 8.06 24.91 -14.14
N SER A 438 6.94 24.84 -13.43
CA SER A 438 5.65 24.68 -14.08
C SER A 438 5.34 25.89 -14.96
N ARG A 439 4.58 25.64 -16.02
CA ARG A 439 4.18 26.67 -17.00
C ARG A 439 2.78 26.38 -17.50
N ALA A 440 2.09 27.38 -18.04
CA ALA A 440 0.79 27.14 -18.63
C ALA A 440 0.95 26.52 -20.02
N GLY A 441 0.24 25.44 -20.30
CA GLY A 441 0.08 24.86 -21.62
C GLY A 441 -1.33 25.11 -22.14
N ILE A 442 -1.45 25.55 -23.40
CA ILE A 442 -2.72 25.67 -24.11
C ILE A 442 -2.79 24.58 -25.16
N THR A 443 -3.84 23.74 -25.09
CA THR A 443 -4.05 22.67 -26.06
C THR A 443 -4.28 23.22 -27.47
N GLN A 444 -3.63 22.62 -28.48
CA GLN A 444 -3.83 23.02 -29.89
C GLN A 444 -4.90 22.17 -30.59
N ALA A 445 -5.35 21.09 -29.96
CA ALA A 445 -6.46 20.24 -30.41
C ALA A 445 -7.31 19.76 -29.22
N LYS A 446 -8.37 19.02 -29.52
CA LYS A 446 -9.14 18.26 -28.52
C LYS A 446 -8.28 17.11 -28.00
N HIS A 447 -8.21 16.94 -26.68
CA HIS A 447 -7.44 15.85 -26.07
C HIS A 447 -8.23 15.14 -24.96
N LYS A 448 -7.98 13.84 -24.83
CA LYS A 448 -8.38 13.06 -23.66
C LYS A 448 -7.29 13.23 -22.59
N LEU A 449 -7.67 13.75 -21.43
CA LEU A 449 -6.85 13.69 -20.22
C LEU A 449 -6.96 12.29 -19.65
N LEU A 450 -5.83 11.69 -19.30
CA LEU A 450 -5.70 10.32 -18.80
C LEU A 450 -5.47 10.35 -17.29
N LYS A 451 -6.07 9.41 -16.56
CA LYS A 451 -5.85 9.28 -15.10
C LYS A 451 -4.43 8.80 -14.76
N LYS A 452 -3.80 8.04 -15.66
CA LYS A 452 -2.44 7.47 -15.53
C LYS A 452 -1.64 7.69 -16.82
N PRO A 453 -0.29 7.64 -16.79
CA PRO A 453 0.55 7.79 -17.97
C PRO A 453 0.57 6.49 -18.79
N SER A 454 -0.57 6.10 -19.36
CA SER A 454 -0.72 4.92 -20.19
C SER A 454 -1.76 5.19 -21.27
N ALA A 455 -1.52 4.75 -22.51
CA ALA A 455 -2.46 4.92 -23.62
C ALA A 455 -3.79 4.18 -23.36
N GLN A 456 -3.75 3.12 -22.55
CA GLN A 456 -4.88 2.31 -22.13
C GLN A 456 -5.54 2.82 -20.83
N SER A 457 -5.04 3.93 -20.25
CA SER A 457 -5.64 4.51 -19.07
C SER A 457 -7.05 5.03 -19.37
N ASP A 458 -7.96 4.86 -18.41
CA ASP A 458 -9.22 5.59 -18.39
C ASP A 458 -9.01 7.08 -18.65
N ALA A 459 -9.93 7.65 -19.43
CA ALA A 459 -10.05 9.08 -19.53
C ALA A 459 -10.51 9.66 -18.18
N PHE A 460 -9.78 10.65 -17.70
CA PHE A 460 -10.27 11.55 -16.66
C PHE A 460 -11.35 12.47 -17.22
N ARG A 461 -11.08 13.08 -18.38
CA ARG A 461 -11.99 14.00 -19.08
C ARG A 461 -11.47 14.31 -20.47
N THR A 462 -12.37 14.61 -21.41
CA THR A 462 -11.99 15.21 -22.69
C THR A 462 -12.04 16.73 -22.61
N ILE A 463 -10.97 17.40 -23.03
CA ILE A 463 -10.87 18.87 -23.06
C ILE A 463 -10.80 19.37 -24.51
N PRO A 464 -11.49 20.48 -24.85
CA PRO A 464 -11.45 21.04 -26.20
C PRO A 464 -10.12 21.71 -26.52
N LYS A 465 -9.93 22.08 -27.80
CA LYS A 465 -8.88 22.98 -28.24
C LYS A 465 -8.90 24.28 -27.43
N ASN A 466 -7.73 24.84 -27.19
CA ASN A 466 -7.49 26.04 -26.41
C ASN A 466 -7.80 25.95 -24.90
N SER A 467 -7.87 24.74 -24.35
CA SER A 467 -7.99 24.52 -22.90
C SER A 467 -6.65 24.75 -22.22
N ILE A 468 -6.69 25.21 -20.97
CA ILE A 468 -5.48 25.44 -20.17
C ILE A 468 -5.18 24.26 -19.25
N VAL A 469 -3.90 23.91 -19.20
CA VAL A 469 -3.32 22.96 -18.24
C VAL A 469 -2.05 23.57 -17.63
N GLU A 470 -1.70 23.16 -16.40
CA GLU A 470 -0.40 23.45 -15.81
C GLU A 470 0.56 22.31 -16.16
N TYR A 471 1.53 22.57 -17.04
CA TYR A 471 2.57 21.61 -17.40
C TYR A 471 3.53 21.40 -16.23
N LEU A 472 3.75 20.14 -15.85
CA LEU A 472 4.65 19.74 -14.75
C LEU A 472 5.92 19.07 -15.25
N GLY A 473 5.84 18.31 -16.34
CA GLY A 473 6.98 17.59 -16.88
C GLY A 473 6.57 16.49 -17.85
N LYS A 474 7.54 15.64 -18.17
CA LYS A 474 7.41 14.47 -19.02
C LYS A 474 7.72 13.22 -18.19
N THR A 475 6.72 12.37 -18.06
CA THR A 475 6.87 11.00 -17.57
C THR A 475 7.51 10.15 -18.65
N VAL A 476 8.50 9.33 -18.28
CA VAL A 476 9.23 8.45 -19.20
C VAL A 476 9.28 7.04 -18.62
N TYR A 477 8.97 6.04 -19.44
CA TYR A 477 9.11 4.61 -19.14
C TYR A 477 10.47 4.08 -19.63
N LYS A 478 10.92 2.92 -19.13
CA LYS A 478 12.18 2.29 -19.58
C LYS A 478 12.20 2.00 -21.08
N ASN A 479 11.04 1.68 -21.66
CA ASN A 479 10.88 1.46 -23.10
C ASN A 479 10.78 2.76 -23.92
N ASN A 480 11.13 3.92 -23.33
CA ASN A 480 11.04 5.25 -23.91
C ASN A 480 9.62 5.75 -24.24
N THR A 481 8.57 5.04 -23.82
CA THR A 481 7.20 5.60 -23.90
C THR A 481 7.10 6.81 -22.98
N THR A 482 6.48 7.90 -23.46
CA THR A 482 6.36 9.13 -22.69
C THR A 482 4.95 9.67 -22.59
N PHE A 483 4.70 10.45 -21.54
CA PHE A 483 3.44 11.16 -21.31
C PHE A 483 3.75 12.54 -20.77
N ILE A 484 2.91 13.52 -21.11
CA ILE A 484 2.99 14.86 -20.54
C ILE A 484 2.17 14.88 -19.25
N HIS A 485 2.82 15.12 -18.11
CA HIS A 485 2.14 15.25 -16.83
C HIS A 485 1.72 16.70 -16.59
N VAL A 486 0.46 16.89 -16.24
CA VAL A 486 -0.14 18.21 -16.03
C VAL A 486 -1.05 18.24 -14.81
N ASN A 487 -1.26 19.42 -14.24
CA ASN A 487 -2.46 19.67 -13.44
C ASN A 487 -3.56 20.28 -14.31
N TYR A 488 -4.77 19.77 -14.15
CA TYR A 488 -6.00 20.36 -14.68
C TYR A 488 -6.90 20.84 -13.54
N TYR A 489 -7.43 22.05 -13.68
CA TYR A 489 -8.16 22.72 -12.62
C TYR A 489 -9.67 22.72 -12.90
N ILE A 490 -10.46 22.24 -11.94
CA ILE A 490 -11.92 22.19 -11.98
C ILE A 490 -12.44 22.98 -10.78
N LYS A 491 -13.10 24.11 -11.02
CA LYS A 491 -13.62 24.99 -9.94
C LYS A 491 -12.55 25.30 -8.87
N GLY A 492 -11.31 25.57 -9.30
CA GLY A 492 -10.16 25.82 -8.42
C GLY A 492 -9.53 24.58 -7.79
N LYS A 493 -10.13 23.39 -7.89
CA LYS A 493 -9.52 22.13 -7.44
C LYS A 493 -8.52 21.61 -8.47
N LYS A 494 -7.33 21.27 -8.00
CA LYS A 494 -6.21 20.76 -8.80
C LYS A 494 -6.33 19.25 -8.99
N ASN A 495 -6.22 18.76 -10.23
CA ASN A 495 -6.23 17.32 -10.57
C ASN A 495 -4.97 16.96 -11.35
N SER A 496 -4.16 16.03 -10.84
CA SER A 496 -2.97 15.52 -11.53
C SER A 496 -3.37 14.51 -12.58
N VAL A 497 -3.07 14.76 -13.85
CA VAL A 497 -3.51 13.96 -14.99
C VAL A 497 -2.48 13.99 -16.12
N TYR A 498 -2.66 13.15 -17.13
CA TYR A 498 -1.68 12.96 -18.19
C TYR A 498 -2.27 13.25 -19.57
N LEU A 499 -1.42 13.68 -20.48
CA LEU A 499 -1.67 13.79 -21.90
C LEU A 499 -0.72 12.86 -22.66
N PRO A 500 -1.10 12.36 -23.85
CA PRO A 500 -0.19 11.73 -24.78
C PRO A 500 1.03 12.61 -25.09
N ALA A 501 2.18 11.99 -25.39
CA ALA A 501 3.43 12.70 -25.66
C ALA A 501 3.37 13.67 -26.84
N ASP A 502 2.56 13.33 -27.85
CA ASP A 502 2.33 14.09 -29.08
C ASP A 502 1.28 15.20 -28.91
N ALA A 503 0.73 15.39 -27.70
CA ALA A 503 -0.18 16.48 -27.42
C ALA A 503 0.51 17.84 -27.63
N LYS A 504 0.17 18.51 -28.72
CA LYS A 504 0.71 19.81 -29.10
C LYS A 504 0.20 20.88 -28.11
N LEU A 505 1.09 21.33 -27.23
CA LEU A 505 0.83 22.42 -26.26
C LEU A 505 1.60 23.67 -26.65
N LYS A 506 0.92 24.83 -26.63
CA LYS A 506 1.57 26.14 -26.71
C LYS A 506 1.81 26.68 -25.30
N TYR A 507 3.05 26.98 -24.97
CA TYR A 507 3.45 27.32 -23.60
C TYR A 507 3.45 28.82 -23.32
N TYR A 508 3.05 29.19 -22.11
CA TYR A 508 3.00 30.56 -21.59
C TYR A 508 3.43 30.60 -20.12
N LYS A 509 3.68 31.80 -19.61
CA LYS A 509 3.83 32.00 -18.17
C LYS A 509 2.52 31.63 -17.46
N GLY A 510 2.62 30.76 -16.46
CA GLY A 510 1.50 30.42 -15.58
C GLY A 510 1.23 31.50 -14.55
N GLY A 511 -0.01 31.56 -14.05
CA GLY A 511 -0.37 32.39 -12.91
C GLY A 511 -1.58 31.81 -12.19
N THR A 512 -1.74 32.14 -10.90
CA THR A 512 -2.91 31.72 -10.11
C THR A 512 -3.65 32.93 -9.57
N ALA A 513 -4.98 32.93 -9.66
CA ALA A 513 -5.80 33.97 -9.05
C ALA A 513 -5.71 33.91 -7.51
N LYS A 514 -5.17 34.96 -6.88
CA LYS A 514 -5.04 35.09 -5.41
C LYS A 514 -6.39 35.24 -4.71
N GLN A 515 -7.36 35.79 -5.42
CA GLN A 515 -8.73 36.04 -5.00
C GLN A 515 -9.67 35.96 -6.20
N ALA A 516 -10.98 36.06 -5.97
CA ALA A 516 -11.93 36.21 -7.07
C ALA A 516 -11.63 37.51 -7.84
N ALA A 517 -11.58 37.42 -9.17
CA ALA A 517 -11.21 38.54 -10.03
C ALA A 517 -12.15 38.66 -11.23
N LYS A 518 -12.31 39.88 -11.75
CA LYS A 518 -13.09 40.16 -12.96
C LYS A 518 -12.17 40.05 -14.18
N LEU A 519 -12.63 39.37 -15.23
CA LEU A 519 -11.96 39.31 -16.54
C LEU A 519 -12.70 40.22 -17.53
N TYR A 520 -12.02 41.18 -18.13
CA TYR A 520 -12.60 42.20 -19.01
C TYR A 520 -12.28 41.94 -20.49
N ASN A 521 -13.14 42.38 -21.41
CA ASN A 521 -12.89 42.22 -22.85
C ASN A 521 -11.78 43.14 -23.37
N ASN A 522 -11.81 44.41 -22.96
CA ASN A 522 -10.83 45.44 -23.31
C ASN A 522 -10.51 46.29 -22.06
N LEU A 523 -9.58 47.23 -22.20
CA LEU A 523 -9.17 48.13 -21.13
C LEU A 523 -9.79 49.53 -21.24
N SER A 524 -10.51 49.83 -22.32
CA SER A 524 -11.20 51.12 -22.51
C SER A 524 -12.48 51.21 -21.67
N SER A 525 -13.08 50.08 -21.28
CA SER A 525 -14.23 50.05 -20.36
C SER A 525 -14.18 48.88 -19.39
N LEU A 526 -14.09 49.19 -18.09
CA LEU A 526 -13.99 48.21 -16.99
C LEU A 526 -15.31 48.03 -16.21
N THR A 527 -16.43 48.45 -16.79
CA THR A 527 -17.74 48.42 -16.12
C THR A 527 -18.41 47.04 -16.22
N LYS A 528 -18.29 46.36 -17.36
CA LYS A 528 -18.94 45.05 -17.61
C LYS A 528 -17.91 43.91 -17.75
N PRO A 529 -17.74 43.05 -16.73
CA PRO A 529 -16.82 41.92 -16.82
C PRO A 529 -17.38 40.80 -17.72
N LYS A 530 -16.51 40.18 -18.52
CA LYS A 530 -16.81 39.02 -19.37
C LYS A 530 -17.13 37.78 -18.55
N VAL A 531 -16.33 37.53 -17.51
CA VAL A 531 -16.49 36.40 -16.59
C VAL A 531 -15.80 36.72 -15.25
N LYS A 532 -16.29 36.11 -14.17
CA LYS A 532 -15.61 36.11 -12.87
C LYS A 532 -14.67 34.91 -12.79
N ILE A 533 -13.40 35.16 -12.50
CA ILE A 533 -12.37 34.15 -12.24
C ILE A 533 -12.42 33.81 -10.74
N PRO A 534 -12.71 32.56 -10.35
CA PRO A 534 -12.66 32.14 -8.95
C PRO A 534 -11.23 32.19 -8.37
N LYS A 535 -11.12 32.41 -7.06
CA LYS A 535 -9.86 32.25 -6.31
C LYS A 535 -9.27 30.86 -6.57
N GLY A 536 -7.95 30.79 -6.74
CA GLY A 536 -7.23 29.54 -7.00
C GLY A 536 -7.28 29.06 -8.46
N SER A 537 -8.00 29.75 -9.35
CA SER A 537 -8.00 29.42 -10.78
C SER A 537 -6.61 29.61 -11.40
N TYR A 538 -6.23 28.65 -12.23
CA TYR A 538 -4.98 28.71 -12.99
C TYR A 538 -5.19 29.43 -14.33
N LEU A 539 -4.20 30.23 -14.72
CA LEU A 539 -4.25 31.17 -15.83
C LEU A 539 -3.02 31.02 -16.72
N ALA A 540 -3.21 31.19 -18.03
CA ALA A 540 -2.12 31.41 -18.96
C ALA A 540 -1.96 32.91 -19.21
N VAL A 541 -0.83 33.50 -18.84
CA VAL A 541 -0.52 34.92 -19.08
C VAL A 541 -0.02 35.07 -20.51
N LEU A 542 -0.84 35.68 -21.37
CA LEU A 542 -0.57 35.83 -22.80
C LEU A 542 0.27 37.09 -23.07
N LYS A 543 -0.06 38.19 -22.40
CA LYS A 543 0.71 39.44 -22.46
C LYS A 543 0.49 40.29 -21.20
N THR A 544 1.39 41.23 -20.97
CA THR A 544 1.25 42.29 -19.96
C THR A 544 0.85 43.58 -20.67
N GLN A 545 -0.05 44.37 -20.07
CA GLN A 545 -0.47 45.66 -20.61
C GLN A 545 -0.71 46.66 -19.46
N LYS A 546 -0.42 47.95 -19.69
CA LYS A 546 -0.76 49.02 -18.74
C LYS A 546 -1.99 49.79 -19.24
N ALA A 547 -2.80 50.27 -18.31
CA ALA A 547 -3.85 51.26 -18.55
C ALA A 547 -3.74 52.31 -17.44
N GLY A 548 -3.25 53.50 -17.79
CA GLY A 548 -2.74 54.47 -16.81
C GLY A 548 -1.65 53.86 -15.92
N LYS A 549 -1.76 54.08 -14.60
CA LYS A 549 -0.82 53.53 -13.59
C LYS A 549 -1.08 52.05 -13.24
N VAL A 550 -2.15 51.44 -13.78
CA VAL A 550 -2.56 50.08 -13.41
C VAL A 550 -2.05 49.04 -14.41
N LYS A 551 -1.44 47.98 -13.88
CA LYS A 551 -0.96 46.83 -14.67
C LYS A 551 -2.05 45.77 -14.81
N PHE A 552 -2.25 45.30 -16.03
CA PHE A 552 -3.15 44.20 -16.38
C PHE A 552 -2.38 43.07 -17.07
N TYR A 553 -2.87 41.85 -16.90
CA TYR A 553 -2.48 40.71 -17.71
C TYR A 553 -3.61 40.39 -18.69
N LYS A 554 -3.30 40.27 -19.99
CA LYS A 554 -4.17 39.54 -20.90
C LYS A 554 -3.95 38.07 -20.60
N VAL A 555 -4.98 37.40 -20.11
CA VAL A 555 -4.91 36.00 -19.72
C VAL A 555 -5.88 35.18 -20.54
N ARG A 556 -5.57 33.89 -20.65
CA ARG A 556 -6.59 32.89 -20.90
C ARG A 556 -6.99 32.25 -19.56
N TYR A 557 -8.27 31.93 -19.43
CA TYR A 557 -8.89 31.23 -18.30
C TYR A 557 -9.88 30.18 -18.83
N SER A 558 -10.03 29.02 -18.18
CA SER A 558 -10.99 27.97 -18.57
C SER A 558 -11.90 27.61 -17.38
N ASP A 559 -13.21 27.59 -17.57
CA ASP A 559 -14.20 27.32 -16.52
C ASP A 559 -14.85 25.94 -16.63
N THR A 560 -14.08 24.95 -17.09
CA THR A 560 -14.46 23.55 -17.40
C THR A 560 -15.35 23.34 -18.63
N LYS A 561 -16.13 24.34 -19.04
CA LYS A 561 -16.99 24.28 -20.24
C LYS A 561 -16.41 25.08 -21.40
N LYS A 562 -15.91 26.29 -21.12
CA LYS A 562 -15.39 27.21 -22.14
C LYS A 562 -14.05 27.78 -21.71
N SER A 563 -13.36 28.38 -22.67
CA SER A 563 -12.14 29.15 -22.43
C SER A 563 -12.34 30.60 -22.83
N TYR A 564 -11.89 31.51 -21.98
CA TYR A 564 -12.04 32.94 -22.10
C TYR A 564 -10.68 33.57 -22.29
N VAL A 565 -10.62 34.61 -23.12
CA VAL A 565 -9.48 35.52 -23.21
C VAL A 565 -9.96 36.91 -22.86
N GLY A 566 -9.19 37.61 -22.02
CA GLY A 566 -9.50 38.96 -21.58
C GLY A 566 -8.40 39.51 -20.66
N TYR A 567 -8.68 40.63 -20.03
CA TYR A 567 -7.74 41.35 -19.16
C TYR A 567 -8.14 41.24 -17.69
N VAL A 568 -7.18 40.91 -16.83
CA VAL A 568 -7.34 40.86 -15.37
C VAL A 568 -6.30 41.75 -14.72
N ASN A 569 -6.66 42.45 -13.64
CA ASN A 569 -5.71 43.28 -12.91
C ASN A 569 -4.57 42.41 -12.36
N ALA A 570 -3.33 42.78 -12.67
CA ALA A 570 -2.14 41.99 -12.36
C ALA A 570 -1.96 41.76 -10.85
N LYS A 571 -2.47 42.66 -10.00
CA LYS A 571 -2.36 42.52 -8.53
C LYS A 571 -3.05 41.25 -8.00
N TYR A 572 -4.07 40.76 -8.71
CA TYR A 572 -4.84 39.57 -8.34
C TYR A 572 -4.23 38.25 -8.83
N VAL A 573 -3.13 38.28 -9.58
CA VAL A 573 -2.47 37.06 -10.09
C VAL A 573 -1.11 36.91 -9.40
N LYS A 574 -0.83 35.71 -8.87
CA LYS A 574 0.51 35.31 -8.39
C LYS A 574 1.25 34.49 -9.42
#